data_AF-A0A3M6AFJ1-F1
#
_entry.id   AF-A0A3M6AFJ1-F1
#
_cell.length_a   1.000
_cell.length_b   1.000
_cell.length_c   1.000
_cell.angle_alpha   90.00
_cell.angle_beta   90.00
_cell.angle_gamma   90.00
#
_symmetry.space_group_name_H-M   'P 1'
#
loop_
_entity.id
_entity.type
_entity.pdbx_description
1 polymer ?
#
loop_
_entity_poly.entity_id
_entity_poly.type
_entity_poly.pdbx_seq_one_letter_code
_entity_poly.pdbx_strand_id
1 'polypeptide(L)' 'MAEFGSTMEKYLTPEDFKALLAKINSDGNDEISWDEFLTDYENDLGN' A
#
# COMPACT_ATOMS: atom_id res chain seq x y z
N MET A 1 -5.96 -7.85 4.37
CA MET A 1 -4.95 -7.77 3.28
C MET A 1 -5.06 -8.83 2.15
N ALA A 2 -5.54 -10.05 2.41
CA ALA A 2 -5.56 -11.13 1.39
C ALA A 2 -6.40 -10.83 0.11
N GLU A 3 -7.58 -10.23 0.26
CA GLU A 3 -8.43 -9.88 -0.88
C GLU A 3 -7.85 -8.75 -1.74
N PHE A 4 -7.20 -7.78 -1.08
CA PHE A 4 -6.46 -6.71 -1.75
C PHE A 4 -5.29 -7.28 -2.55
N GLY A 5 -4.49 -8.17 -1.96
CA GLY A 5 -3.42 -8.89 -2.65
C GLY A 5 -3.93 -9.64 -3.89
N SER A 6 -4.97 -10.47 -3.73
CA SER A 6 -5.57 -11.23 -4.84
C SER A 6 -6.07 -10.33 -5.98
N THR A 7 -6.54 -9.13 -5.66
CA THR A 7 -6.99 -8.15 -6.67
C THR A 7 -5.80 -7.54 -7.42
N MET A 8 -4.70 -7.27 -6.72
CA MET A 8 -3.51 -6.60 -7.26
C MET A 8 -2.58 -7.54 -8.05
N GLU A 9 -2.67 -8.86 -7.88
CA GLU A 9 -1.86 -9.85 -8.62
C GLU A 9 -1.95 -9.73 -10.16
N LYS A 10 -3.03 -9.12 -10.67
CA LYS A 10 -3.20 -8.87 -12.12
C LYS A 10 -2.42 -7.65 -12.64
N TYR A 11 -1.99 -6.79 -11.73
CA TYR A 11 -1.40 -5.48 -12.04
C TYR A 11 0.04 -5.35 -11.54
N LEU A 12 0.40 -6.09 -10.48
CA LEU A 12 1.69 -5.99 -9.81
C LEU A 12 2.34 -7.36 -9.66
N THR A 13 3.67 -7.38 -9.74
CA THR A 13 4.44 -8.55 -9.30
C THR A 13 4.37 -8.65 -7.76
N PRO A 14 4.65 -9.84 -7.18
CA PRO A 14 4.73 -9.98 -5.72
C PRO A 14 5.74 -9.02 -5.08
N GLU A 15 6.83 -8.71 -5.79
CA GLU A 15 7.86 -7.78 -5.30
C GLU A 15 7.36 -6.34 -5.31
N ASP A 16 6.70 -5.90 -6.40
CA ASP A 16 6.12 -4.55 -6.49
C ASP A 16 4.98 -4.37 -5.47
N PHE A 17 4.14 -5.39 -5.29
CA PHE A 17 3.09 -5.36 -4.27
C PHE A 17 3.66 -5.26 -2.86
N LYS A 18 4.75 -5.97 -2.57
CA LYS A 18 5.45 -5.86 -1.29
C LYS A 18 6.06 -4.46 -1.09
N ALA A 19 6.63 -3.87 -2.14
CA ALA A 19 7.17 -2.51 -2.10
C ALA A 19 6.05 -1.48 -1.87
N LEU A 20 4.90 -1.64 -2.52
CA LEU A 20 3.71 -0.82 -2.31
C LEU A 20 3.26 -0.89 -0.84
N LEU A 21 3.09 -2.10 -0.29
CA LEU A 21 2.67 -2.27 1.10
C LEU A 21 3.68 -1.65 2.08
N ALA A 22 4.98 -1.80 1.83
CA ALA A 22 6.00 -1.18 2.69
C ALA A 22 5.96 0.36 2.65
N LYS A 23 5.43 0.95 1.57
CA LYS A 23 5.22 2.41 1.46
C LYS A 23 3.95 2.85 2.18
N ILE A 24 2.82 2.15 1.98
CA ILE A 24 1.48 2.64 2.34
C ILE A 24 0.87 1.99 3.59
N ASN A 25 1.47 0.91 4.11
CA ASN A 25 1.04 0.20 5.31
C ASN A 25 2.24 0.10 6.26
N SER A 26 2.52 1.22 6.92
CA SER A 26 3.73 1.47 7.69
C SER A 26 3.77 0.67 9.01
N ASP A 27 2.60 0.40 9.59
CA ASP A 27 2.49 -0.40 10.81
C ASP A 27 2.44 -1.91 10.52
N GLY A 28 2.27 -2.28 9.25
CA GLY A 28 2.30 -3.66 8.76
C GLY A 28 1.13 -4.50 9.24
N ASN A 29 0.02 -3.87 9.64
CA ASN A 29 -1.21 -4.56 10.02
C ASN A 29 -1.98 -5.05 8.78
N ASP A 30 -3.14 -5.69 8.95
CA ASP A 30 -3.89 -6.28 7.83
C ASP A 30 -4.80 -5.29 7.07
N GLU A 31 -4.69 -4.00 7.38
CA GLU A 31 -5.51 -2.88 6.92
C GLU A 31 -4.59 -1.72 6.47
N ILE A 32 -5.18 -0.72 5.81
CA ILE A 32 -4.52 0.57 5.56
C ILE A 32 -5.39 1.60 6.28
N SER A 33 -4.83 2.26 7.29
CA SER A 33 -5.55 3.26 8.06
C SER A 33 -5.72 4.56 7.27
N TRP A 34 -6.67 5.42 7.69
CA TRP A 34 -6.86 6.73 7.06
C TRP A 34 -5.60 7.61 7.15
N ASP A 35 -4.88 7.53 8.27
CA ASP A 35 -3.67 8.32 8.50
C ASP A 35 -2.51 7.87 7.58
N GLU A 36 -2.36 6.56 7.36
CA GLU A 36 -1.37 6.01 6.43
C GLU A 36 -1.67 6.39 4.99
N PHE A 37 -2.94 6.32 4.58
CA PHE A 37 -3.36 6.81 3.27
C PHE A 37 -3.07 8.30 3.08
N LEU A 38 -3.43 9.13 4.06
CA LEU A 38 -3.24 10.59 3.96
C LEU A 38 -1.75 10.93 3.87
N THR A 39 -0.91 10.25 4.66
CA THR A 39 0.54 10.41 4.63
C THR A 39 1.12 10.09 3.25
N ASP A 40 0.71 8.96 2.65
CA ASP A 40 1.15 8.59 1.29
C ASP A 40 0.69 9.61 0.24
N TYR A 41 -0.57 10.05 0.33
CA TYR A 41 -1.16 11.04 -0.58
C TYR A 41 -0.45 12.40 -0.50
N GLU A 42 -0.15 12.88 0.70
CA GLU A 42 0.58 14.14 0.91
C GLU A 42 2.02 14.06 0.35
N ASN A 43 2.70 12.92 0.53
CA ASN A 43 4.03 12.68 -0.04
C ASN A 43 4.04 12.70 -1.57
N ASP A 44 2.99 12.16 -2.20
CA ASP A 44 2.84 12.15 -3.66
C ASP A 44 2.50 13.54 -4.23
N LEU A 45 1.83 14.41 -3.45
CA LEU A 45 1.56 15.80 -3.82
C LEU A 45 2.75 16.74 -3.61
N GLY A 46 3.68 16.38 -2.72
CA GLY A 46 4.84 17.18 -2.33
C GLY A 46 6.04 17.11 -3.28
N ASN A 47 5.96 16.32 -4.36
CA ASN A 47 6.99 16.18 -5.40
C ASN A 47 6.56 16.82 -6.73
#